data_AF-A0A5B2UW24-F1
#
_entry.id   AF-A0A5B2UW24-F1
#
_cell.length_a   1.000
_cell.length_b   1.000
_cell.length_c   1.000
_cell.angle_alpha   90.00
_cell.angle_beta   90.00
_cell.angle_gamma   90.00
#
_symmetry.space_group_name_H-M   'P 1'
#
loop_
_entity.id
_entity.type
_entity.pdbx_description
1 polymer ?
#
loop_
_entity_poly.entity_id
_entity_poly.type
_entity_poly.pdbx_seq_one_letter_code
_entity_poly.pdbx_strand_id
1 'polypeptide(L)'
;MSAQRPRIVCQFSCGAASAVATKLALAQYGATHDVQIINAFLANEHEDNRRFLLDCQEWFGQEIVQLRDEKYGADIIQVFRRERFMKGRNGAPCTKLLKRRLLDAWKQPGDVMVFGYTAEEVDRLEDFRDRNPDRPIIAPLIDAGLGKEDCKAMVLRAGIELPLMYRLGYDNANCIGCVKGGEGYYRSIREDFPEQFEELCRVQDELGPGSYLHRDRKTNIRFSLRNLPPGEPRRNDALPACSFFCEIAEADYQPSAADITSG
;
A
#
# COMPACT_ATOMS: atom_id res chain seq x y z
N MET A 1 22.13 -16.75 -27.53
CA MET A 1 21.00 -15.89 -27.12
C MET A 1 21.38 -15.28 -25.79
N SER A 2 21.58 -13.97 -25.71
CA SER A 2 21.79 -13.32 -24.41
C SER A 2 20.56 -13.62 -23.58
N ALA A 3 20.69 -14.32 -22.44
CA ALA A 3 19.57 -14.53 -21.55
C ALA A 3 19.12 -13.14 -21.09
N GLN A 4 17.96 -12.70 -21.58
CA GLN A 4 17.39 -11.41 -21.20
C GLN A 4 17.27 -11.40 -19.68
N ARG A 5 17.84 -10.37 -19.04
CA ARG A 5 17.77 -10.21 -17.59
C ARG A 5 16.29 -10.17 -17.15
N PRO A 6 15.96 -10.67 -15.96
CA PRO A 6 14.57 -10.68 -15.50
C PRO A 6 14.00 -9.26 -15.41
N ARG A 7 12.71 -9.10 -15.66
CA ARG A 7 12.04 -7.81 -15.46
C ARG A 7 11.90 -7.54 -13.97
N ILE A 8 12.07 -6.29 -13.57
CA ILE A 8 11.86 -5.84 -12.20
C ILE A 8 10.48 -5.17 -12.13
N VAL A 9 9.58 -5.68 -11.28
CA VAL A 9 8.20 -5.20 -11.22
C VAL A 9 7.90 -4.55 -9.88
N CYS A 10 7.77 -3.23 -9.89
CA CYS A 10 7.46 -2.41 -8.73
C CYS A 10 5.96 -2.36 -8.46
N GLN A 11 5.54 -2.94 -7.32
CA GLN A 11 4.16 -2.82 -6.84
C GLN A 11 3.97 -1.51 -6.09
N PHE A 12 3.60 -0.48 -6.83
CA PHE A 12 3.31 0.84 -6.30
C PHE A 12 1.86 0.91 -5.82
N SER A 13 1.65 1.19 -4.53
CA SER A 13 0.32 1.20 -3.90
C SER A 13 -0.13 2.58 -3.45
N CYS A 14 0.42 3.66 -4.02
CA CYS A 14 0.15 5.04 -3.63
C CYS A 14 0.44 5.34 -2.14
N GLY A 15 1.33 4.58 -1.51
CA GLY A 15 1.85 4.84 -0.16
C GLY A 15 3.32 5.23 -0.20
N ALA A 16 3.79 5.98 0.80
CA ALA A 16 5.16 6.50 0.85
C ALA A 16 6.22 5.39 0.75
N ALA A 17 6.06 4.28 1.49
CA ALA A 17 6.98 3.14 1.42
C ALA A 17 7.05 2.54 -0.01
N SER A 18 5.90 2.31 -0.65
CA SER A 18 5.90 1.80 -2.03
C SER A 18 6.49 2.79 -3.04
N ALA A 19 6.37 4.09 -2.78
CA ALA A 19 6.96 5.12 -3.63
C ALA A 19 8.49 5.09 -3.55
N VAL A 20 9.03 5.12 -2.34
CA VAL A 20 10.48 5.08 -2.10
C VAL A 20 11.09 3.76 -2.57
N ALA A 21 10.43 2.62 -2.31
CA ALA A 21 10.90 1.33 -2.80
C ALA A 21 11.00 1.29 -4.34
N THR A 22 10.03 1.92 -5.02
CA THR A 22 10.05 2.06 -6.48
C THR A 22 11.20 2.95 -6.92
N LYS A 23 11.42 4.09 -6.26
CA LYS A 23 12.52 5.00 -6.59
C LYS A 23 13.89 4.34 -6.44
N LEU A 24 14.11 3.61 -5.34
CA LEU A 24 15.35 2.85 -5.11
C LEU A 24 15.54 1.74 -6.14
N ALA A 25 14.48 1.00 -6.48
CA ALA A 25 14.55 -0.02 -7.52
C ALA A 25 14.88 0.57 -8.90
N LEU A 26 14.33 1.73 -9.25
CA LEU A 26 14.68 2.43 -10.49
C LEU A 26 16.14 2.88 -10.50
N ALA A 27 16.65 3.43 -9.40
CA ALA A 27 18.05 3.84 -9.29
C ALA A 27 19.00 2.64 -9.44
N GLN A 28 18.68 1.53 -8.77
CA GLN A 28 19.52 0.34 -8.76
C GLN A 28 19.47 -0.45 -10.08
N TYR A 29 18.29 -0.56 -10.70
CA TYR A 29 18.06 -1.48 -11.82
C TYR A 29 17.71 -0.80 -13.15
N GLY A 30 17.35 0.48 -13.17
CA GLY A 30 16.86 1.17 -14.37
C GLY A 30 17.84 1.20 -15.54
N ALA A 31 19.15 1.22 -15.26
CA ALA A 31 20.18 1.16 -16.31
C ALA A 31 20.45 -0.27 -16.83
N THR A 32 19.97 -1.30 -16.13
CA THR A 32 20.43 -2.68 -16.32
C THR A 32 19.32 -3.69 -16.61
N HIS A 33 18.08 -3.38 -16.26
CA HIS A 33 16.90 -4.25 -16.38
C HIS A 33 15.72 -3.46 -16.97
N ASP A 34 14.75 -4.18 -17.52
CA ASP A 34 13.42 -3.61 -17.77
C ASP A 34 12.69 -3.46 -16.42
N VAL A 35 12.51 -2.22 -15.97
CA VAL A 35 11.80 -1.89 -14.72
C VAL A 35 10.39 -1.43 -15.04
N GLN A 36 9.41 -2.09 -14.44
CA GLN A 36 7.99 -1.86 -14.66
C GLN A 36 7.35 -1.38 -13.38
N ILE A 37 6.49 -0.37 -13.46
CA ILE A 37 5.79 0.17 -12.30
C ILE A 37 4.30 -0.06 -12.50
N ILE A 38 3.68 -0.74 -11.54
CA ILE A 38 2.28 -1.11 -11.62
C ILE A 38 1.51 -0.66 -10.39
N ASN A 39 0.27 -0.24 -10.59
CA ASN A 39 -0.67 0.10 -9.54
C ASN A 39 -1.99 -0.65 -9.74
N ALA A 40 -2.53 -1.25 -8.69
CA ALA A 40 -3.88 -1.82 -8.71
C ALA A 40 -4.87 -0.75 -8.23
N PHE A 41 -5.64 -0.20 -9.16
CA PHE A 41 -6.64 0.83 -8.87
C PHE A 41 -7.76 0.25 -7.99
N LEU A 42 -8.18 1.02 -6.98
CA LEU A 42 -9.33 0.73 -6.13
C LEU A 42 -10.20 1.98 -6.01
N ALA A 43 -11.50 1.82 -6.27
CA ALA A 43 -12.47 2.91 -6.23
C ALA A 43 -12.69 3.48 -4.81
N ASN A 44 -12.36 2.71 -3.77
CA ASN A 44 -12.59 3.10 -2.37
C ASN A 44 -11.34 3.68 -1.68
N GLU A 45 -10.23 3.83 -2.41
CA GLU A 45 -9.11 4.66 -1.95
C GLU A 45 -9.49 6.15 -2.05
N HIS A 46 -8.86 6.99 -1.25
CA HIS A 46 -9.09 8.43 -1.34
C HIS A 46 -8.66 8.96 -2.71
N GLU A 47 -9.43 9.86 -3.33
CA GLU A 47 -9.17 10.37 -4.69
C GLU A 47 -7.78 11.02 -4.82
N ASP A 48 -7.32 11.66 -3.73
CA ASP A 48 -5.97 12.24 -3.61
C ASP A 48 -4.83 11.23 -3.87
N ASN A 49 -5.06 9.91 -3.74
CA ASN A 49 -4.09 8.90 -4.16
C ASN A 49 -3.79 8.97 -5.66
N ARG A 50 -4.72 9.47 -6.49
CA ARG A 50 -4.51 9.66 -7.93
C ARG A 50 -3.61 10.85 -8.22
N ARG A 51 -3.78 11.94 -7.46
CA ARG A 51 -2.86 13.08 -7.48
C ARG A 51 -1.46 12.64 -7.08
N PHE A 52 -1.32 11.95 -5.94
CA PHE A 52 -0.03 11.41 -5.50
C PHE A 52 0.60 10.44 -6.50
N LEU A 53 -0.21 9.65 -7.23
CA LEU A 53 0.28 8.77 -8.29
C LEU A 53 0.94 9.58 -9.41
N LEU A 54 0.33 10.68 -9.85
CA LEU A 54 0.87 11.53 -10.91
C LEU A 54 2.18 12.20 -10.47
N ASP A 55 2.23 12.76 -9.25
CA ASP A 55 3.46 13.33 -8.69
C ASP A 55 4.58 12.27 -8.65
N CYS A 56 4.24 11.02 -8.30
CA CYS A 56 5.20 9.93 -8.31
C CYS A 56 5.66 9.54 -9.72
N GLN A 57 4.80 9.60 -10.75
CA GLN A 57 5.25 9.34 -12.13
C GLN A 57 6.31 10.34 -12.57
N GLU A 58 6.11 11.62 -12.24
CA GLU A 58 7.10 12.67 -12.50
C GLU A 58 8.41 12.37 -11.76
N TRP A 59 8.32 12.00 -10.48
CA TRP A 59 9.49 11.66 -9.67
C TRP A 59 10.23 10.40 -10.15
N PHE A 60 9.49 9.42 -10.68
CA PHE A 60 10.05 8.19 -11.25
C PHE A 60 10.62 8.40 -12.65
N GLY A 61 10.19 9.44 -13.36
CA GLY A 61 10.53 9.65 -14.77
C GLY A 61 9.92 8.60 -15.70
N GLN A 62 8.88 7.89 -15.26
CA GLN A 62 8.24 6.80 -15.99
C GLN A 62 6.75 6.68 -15.65
N GLU A 63 5.92 6.36 -16.64
CA GLU A 63 4.50 6.10 -16.45
C GLU A 63 4.23 4.83 -15.63
N ILE A 64 3.16 4.88 -14.84
CA ILE A 64 2.68 3.76 -14.03
C ILE A 64 1.55 3.06 -14.77
N VAL A 65 1.70 1.74 -14.98
CA VAL A 65 0.64 0.91 -15.54
C VAL A 65 -0.45 0.70 -14.48
N GLN A 66 -1.62 1.28 -14.70
CA GLN A 66 -2.76 1.14 -13.82
C GLN A 66 -3.61 -0.07 -14.22
N LEU A 67 -3.62 -1.09 -13.36
CA LEU A 67 -4.47 -2.26 -13.49
C LEU A 67 -5.81 -2.00 -12.79
N ARG A 68 -6.91 -2.37 -13.45
CA ARG A 68 -8.26 -2.20 -12.90
C ARG A 68 -9.07 -3.47 -13.07
N ASP A 69 -9.74 -3.87 -12.00
CA ASP A 69 -10.71 -4.96 -12.06
C ASP A 69 -12.03 -4.46 -12.69
N GLU A 70 -12.48 -5.16 -13.73
CA GLU A 70 -13.74 -4.86 -14.40
C GLU A 70 -14.92 -5.63 -13.78
N LYS A 71 -14.68 -6.84 -13.27
CA LYS A 71 -15.74 -7.75 -12.80
C LYS A 71 -16.54 -7.16 -11.63
N TYR A 72 -15.85 -6.51 -10.69
CA TYR A 72 -16.42 -5.84 -9.52
C TYR A 72 -16.26 -4.32 -9.63
N GLY A 73 -15.83 -3.78 -10.78
CA GLY A 73 -15.63 -2.35 -10.99
C GLY A 73 -14.53 -1.72 -10.14
N ALA A 74 -13.60 -2.54 -9.64
CA ALA A 74 -12.58 -2.16 -8.65
C ALA A 74 -13.15 -1.64 -7.31
N ASP A 75 -14.39 -2.03 -6.98
CA ASP A 75 -15.07 -1.63 -5.75
C ASP A 75 -15.10 -2.77 -4.73
N ILE A 76 -14.56 -2.52 -3.53
CA ILE A 76 -14.53 -3.49 -2.44
C ILE A 76 -15.95 -3.82 -1.94
N ILE A 77 -16.89 -2.88 -2.05
CA ILE A 77 -18.27 -3.07 -1.61
C ILE A 77 -18.97 -4.10 -2.50
N GLN A 78 -18.78 -4.01 -3.82
CA GLN A 78 -19.25 -5.02 -4.77
C GLN A 78 -18.64 -6.40 -4.48
N VAL A 79 -17.35 -6.45 -4.14
CA VAL A 79 -16.70 -7.69 -3.72
C VAL A 79 -17.40 -8.27 -2.48
N PHE A 80 -17.60 -7.49 -1.43
CA PHE A 80 -18.19 -7.98 -0.19
C PHE A 80 -19.63 -8.47 -0.38
N ARG A 81 -20.44 -7.74 -1.15
CA ARG A 81 -21.83 -8.12 -1.45
C ARG A 81 -21.93 -9.39 -2.27
N ARG A 82 -21.07 -9.57 -3.29
CA ARG A 82 -21.11 -10.72 -4.20
C ARG A 82 -20.44 -11.97 -3.62
N GLU A 83 -19.30 -11.82 -2.95
CA GLU A 83 -18.61 -12.93 -2.27
C GLU A 83 -19.26 -13.30 -0.93
N ARG A 84 -20.21 -12.48 -0.47
CA ARG A 84 -20.89 -12.59 0.83
C ARG A 84 -19.91 -12.73 2.00
N PHE A 85 -18.79 -12.01 1.93
CA PHE A 85 -17.67 -12.12 2.85
C PHE A 85 -16.78 -10.87 2.87
N MET A 86 -16.29 -10.44 4.04
CA MET A 86 -15.43 -9.24 4.19
C MET A 86 -13.98 -9.55 4.58
N LYS A 87 -13.77 -10.41 5.59
CA LYS A 87 -12.44 -10.74 6.12
C LYS A 87 -12.49 -12.00 6.98
N GLY A 88 -11.44 -12.81 6.89
CA GLY A 88 -11.22 -13.94 7.79
C GLY A 88 -9.74 -14.22 8.00
N ARG A 89 -9.43 -15.39 8.56
CA ARG A 89 -8.06 -15.81 8.89
C ARG A 89 -7.12 -15.81 7.68
N ASN A 90 -7.64 -16.15 6.51
CA ASN A 90 -6.87 -16.20 5.25
C ASN A 90 -6.82 -14.85 4.52
N GLY A 91 -7.24 -13.76 5.17
CA GLY A 91 -7.27 -12.40 4.62
C GLY A 91 -8.64 -11.96 4.13
N ALA A 92 -8.64 -10.86 3.37
CA ALA A 92 -9.84 -10.25 2.79
C ALA A 92 -9.97 -10.61 1.30
N PRO A 93 -11.20 -10.87 0.80
CA PRO A 93 -11.41 -11.24 -0.60
C PRO A 93 -11.00 -10.10 -1.54
N CYS A 94 -11.15 -8.84 -1.14
CA CYS A 94 -10.70 -7.70 -1.95
C CYS A 94 -9.18 -7.72 -2.24
N THR A 95 -8.34 -8.18 -1.30
CA THR A 95 -6.89 -8.34 -1.54
C THR A 95 -6.63 -9.38 -2.62
N LYS A 96 -7.39 -10.48 -2.63
CA LYS A 96 -7.24 -11.55 -3.62
C LYS A 96 -7.77 -11.11 -4.98
N LEU A 97 -8.99 -10.58 -5.01
CA LEU A 97 -9.76 -10.35 -6.23
C LEU A 97 -9.34 -9.08 -6.96
N LEU A 98 -9.10 -7.99 -6.23
CA LEU A 98 -8.86 -6.68 -6.81
C LEU A 98 -7.37 -6.29 -6.86
N LYS A 99 -6.48 -7.06 -6.22
CA LYS A 99 -5.03 -6.80 -6.27
C LYS A 99 -4.27 -7.99 -6.83
N ARG A 100 -4.28 -9.11 -6.11
CA ARG A 100 -3.45 -10.28 -6.45
C ARG A 100 -3.80 -10.90 -7.80
N ARG A 101 -5.08 -11.09 -8.11
CA ARG A 101 -5.49 -11.67 -9.40
C ARG A 101 -5.12 -10.80 -10.59
N LEU A 102 -5.28 -9.47 -10.48
CA LEU A 102 -4.87 -8.54 -11.53
C LEU A 102 -3.36 -8.63 -11.77
N LEU A 103 -2.60 -8.59 -10.68
CA LEU A 103 -1.16 -8.74 -10.73
C LEU A 103 -0.72 -10.08 -11.33
N ASP A 104 -1.30 -11.18 -10.85
CA ASP A 104 -0.96 -12.53 -11.29
C ASP A 104 -1.31 -12.75 -12.78
N ALA A 105 -2.32 -12.06 -13.31
CA ALA A 105 -2.67 -12.10 -14.73
C ALA A 105 -1.76 -11.22 -15.61
N TRP A 106 -1.23 -10.12 -15.05
CA TRP A 106 -0.38 -9.18 -15.78
C TRP A 106 1.09 -9.61 -15.81
N LYS A 107 1.58 -10.20 -14.72
CA LYS A 107 2.99 -10.57 -14.58
C LYS A 107 3.39 -11.68 -15.55
N GLN A 108 4.69 -11.75 -15.84
CA GLN A 108 5.30 -12.77 -16.67
C GLN A 108 6.12 -13.76 -15.82
N PRO A 109 6.31 -15.01 -16.28
CA PRO A 109 7.24 -15.93 -15.65
C PRO A 109 8.65 -15.33 -15.58
N GLY A 110 9.27 -15.40 -14.40
CA GLY A 110 10.62 -14.86 -14.17
C GLY A 110 10.68 -13.38 -13.74
N ASP A 111 9.54 -12.68 -13.68
CA ASP A 111 9.48 -11.33 -13.08
C ASP A 111 9.93 -11.38 -11.62
N VAL A 112 10.78 -10.41 -11.23
CA VAL A 112 11.21 -10.20 -9.84
C VAL A 112 10.41 -9.05 -9.24
N MET A 113 9.69 -9.32 -8.15
CA MET A 113 8.79 -8.33 -7.57
C MET A 113 9.49 -7.43 -6.55
N VAL A 114 9.28 -6.11 -6.63
CA VAL A 114 9.69 -5.15 -5.60
C VAL A 114 8.54 -4.90 -4.64
N PHE A 115 8.76 -5.12 -3.35
CA PHE A 115 7.79 -4.81 -2.29
C PHE A 115 8.29 -3.66 -1.42
N GLY A 116 7.40 -2.74 -1.08
CA GLY A 116 7.66 -1.66 -0.12
C GLY A 116 7.52 -2.11 1.33
N TYR A 117 8.10 -3.25 1.70
CA TYR A 117 8.22 -3.66 3.12
C TYR A 117 9.33 -2.86 3.77
N THR A 118 9.03 -2.20 4.88
CA THR A 118 9.98 -1.37 5.63
C THR A 118 10.80 -2.21 6.61
N ALA A 119 11.83 -1.61 7.24
CA ALA A 119 12.72 -2.28 8.18
C ALA A 119 12.00 -2.96 9.37
N GLU A 120 10.79 -2.51 9.74
CA GLU A 120 9.98 -3.15 10.78
C GLU A 120 9.23 -4.40 10.30
N GLU A 121 9.31 -4.73 9.01
CA GLU A 121 8.53 -5.79 8.35
C GLU A 121 9.40 -6.95 7.83
N VAL A 122 10.61 -7.13 8.38
CA VAL A 122 11.55 -8.21 8.00
C VAL A 122 10.90 -9.59 8.10
N ASP A 123 10.22 -9.88 9.21
CA ASP A 123 9.53 -11.16 9.41
C ASP A 123 8.50 -11.43 8.30
N ARG A 124 7.85 -10.38 7.76
CA ARG A 124 6.88 -10.52 6.66
C ARG A 124 7.55 -10.88 5.34
N LEU A 125 8.80 -10.46 5.13
CA LEU A 125 9.58 -10.82 3.96
C LEU A 125 10.03 -12.28 4.03
N GLU A 126 10.53 -12.70 5.19
CA GLU A 126 10.95 -14.09 5.45
C GLU A 126 9.76 -15.06 5.27
N ASP A 127 8.63 -14.78 5.94
CA ASP A 127 7.38 -15.53 5.78
C ASP A 127 6.93 -15.64 4.32
N PHE A 128 7.14 -14.59 3.52
CA PHE A 128 6.77 -14.59 2.12
C PHE A 128 7.70 -15.48 1.30
N ARG A 129 9.01 -15.38 1.51
CA ARG A 129 10.03 -16.20 0.82
C ARG A 129 9.83 -17.68 1.11
N ASP A 130 9.60 -18.04 2.38
CA ASP A 130 9.36 -19.43 2.78
C ASP A 130 8.10 -20.03 2.14
N ARG A 131 7.03 -19.23 2.04
CA ARG A 131 5.76 -19.67 1.45
C ARG A 131 5.76 -19.63 -0.08
N ASN A 132 6.71 -18.94 -0.71
CA ASN A 132 6.75 -18.71 -2.14
C ASN A 132 8.19 -18.80 -2.70
N PRO A 133 8.86 -19.97 -2.55
CA PRO A 133 10.26 -20.13 -2.95
C PRO A 133 10.50 -19.95 -4.47
N ASP A 134 9.45 -20.10 -5.28
CA ASP A 134 9.42 -19.90 -6.73
C ASP A 134 9.12 -18.46 -7.15
N ARG A 135 8.92 -17.53 -6.21
CA ARG A 135 8.55 -16.13 -6.49
C ARG A 135 9.63 -15.18 -5.98
N PRO A 136 10.60 -14.80 -6.83
CA PRO A 136 11.67 -13.91 -6.42
C PRO A 136 11.13 -12.53 -6.04
N ILE A 137 11.65 -12.00 -4.94
CA ILE A 137 11.23 -10.75 -4.32
C ILE A 137 12.44 -9.98 -3.79
N ILE A 138 12.40 -8.66 -4.01
CA ILE A 138 13.32 -7.69 -3.42
C ILE A 138 12.55 -6.69 -2.57
N ALA A 139 13.17 -6.24 -1.48
CA ALA A 139 12.57 -5.30 -0.52
C ALA A 139 13.59 -4.19 -0.20
N PRO A 140 13.77 -3.24 -1.13
CA PRO A 140 14.87 -2.26 -1.05
C PRO A 140 14.91 -1.46 0.25
N LEU A 141 13.76 -1.23 0.89
CA LEU A 141 13.69 -0.48 2.14
C LEU A 141 14.25 -1.28 3.32
N ILE A 142 14.02 -2.60 3.37
CA ILE A 142 14.64 -3.46 4.37
C ILE A 142 16.15 -3.47 4.18
N ASP A 143 16.60 -3.64 2.93
CA ASP A 143 18.02 -3.67 2.58
C ASP A 143 18.72 -2.34 2.95
N ALA A 144 18.00 -1.21 2.83
CA ALA A 144 18.46 0.12 3.20
C ALA A 144 18.20 0.52 4.66
N GLY A 145 17.56 -0.34 5.48
CA GLY A 145 17.23 -0.03 6.88
C GLY A 145 16.19 1.09 7.07
N LEU A 146 15.33 1.34 6.08
CA LEU A 146 14.34 2.42 6.07
C LEU A 146 13.03 2.02 6.74
N GLY A 147 12.61 2.79 7.73
CA GLY A 147 11.31 2.69 8.38
C GLY A 147 10.20 3.47 7.64
N LYS A 148 9.01 3.50 8.24
CA LYS A 148 7.86 4.21 7.65
C LYS A 148 8.02 5.73 7.62
N GLU A 149 8.54 6.31 8.69
CA GLU A 149 8.72 7.76 8.81
C GLU A 149 9.83 8.25 7.88
N ASP A 150 10.88 7.46 7.70
CA ASP A 150 11.92 7.67 6.68
C ASP A 150 11.30 7.84 5.29
N CYS A 151 10.44 6.90 4.91
CA CYS A 151 9.84 6.92 3.59
C CYS A 151 8.95 8.15 3.38
N LYS A 152 8.19 8.55 4.40
CA LYS A 152 7.38 9.77 4.34
C LYS A 152 8.26 11.02 4.23
N ALA A 153 9.36 11.09 4.97
CA ALA A 153 10.30 12.21 4.93
C ALA A 153 10.98 12.33 3.55
N MET A 154 11.37 11.21 2.93
CA MET A 154 11.97 11.18 1.59
C MET A 154 11.00 11.69 0.52
N VAL A 155 9.72 11.32 0.61
CA VAL A 155 8.68 11.83 -0.30
C VAL A 155 8.51 13.35 -0.13
N LEU A 156 8.47 13.85 1.11
CA LEU A 156 8.35 15.29 1.38
C LEU A 156 9.58 16.07 0.86
N ARG A 157 10.80 15.54 1.04
CA ARG A 157 12.03 16.18 0.52
C ARG A 157 12.14 16.15 -0.99
N ALA A 158 11.52 15.18 -1.65
CA ALA A 158 11.35 15.20 -3.11
C ALA A 158 10.36 16.30 -3.58
N GLY A 159 9.79 17.10 -2.67
CA GLY A 159 8.82 18.14 -2.98
C GLY A 159 7.40 17.61 -3.22
N ILE A 160 7.13 16.35 -2.88
CA ILE A 160 5.85 15.69 -3.13
C ILE A 160 5.00 15.72 -1.86
N GLU A 161 3.76 16.20 -1.98
CA GLU A 161 2.82 16.18 -0.86
C GLU A 161 2.37 14.74 -0.53
N LEU A 162 2.36 14.37 0.74
CA LEU A 162 1.86 13.06 1.15
C LEU A 162 0.36 12.88 0.82
N PRO A 163 -0.09 11.66 0.50
CA PRO A 163 -1.52 11.35 0.36
C PRO A 163 -2.33 11.85 1.56
N LEU A 164 -3.55 12.34 1.31
CA LEU A 164 -4.42 12.97 2.32
C LEU A 164 -4.60 12.10 3.56
N MET A 165 -4.73 10.79 3.39
CA MET A 165 -4.85 9.87 4.52
C MET A 165 -3.68 10.01 5.50
N TYR A 166 -2.43 10.16 5.03
CA TYR A 166 -1.30 10.43 5.94
C TYR A 166 -1.39 11.80 6.60
N ARG A 167 -1.84 12.83 5.88
CA ARG A 167 -2.02 14.19 6.42
C ARG A 167 -3.14 14.27 7.46
N LEU A 168 -4.13 13.39 7.38
CA LEU A 168 -5.17 13.17 8.39
C LEU A 168 -4.69 12.25 9.54
N GLY A 169 -3.40 11.88 9.56
CA GLY A 169 -2.79 11.06 10.60
C GLY A 169 -3.02 9.55 10.47
N TYR A 170 -3.52 9.04 9.34
CA TYR A 170 -3.62 7.60 9.13
C TYR A 170 -2.27 7.00 8.79
N ASP A 171 -1.96 5.83 9.37
CA ASP A 171 -0.68 5.13 9.14
C ASP A 171 -0.47 4.65 7.69
N ASN A 172 -1.52 4.59 6.87
CA ASN A 172 -1.46 4.08 5.50
C ASN A 172 -2.52 4.74 4.60
N ALA A 173 -2.18 4.99 3.34
CA ALA A 173 -3.10 5.49 2.30
C ALA A 173 -3.95 4.38 1.64
N ASN A 174 -4.52 3.49 2.46
CA ASN A 174 -5.39 2.40 1.99
C ASN A 174 -6.82 2.90 1.68
N CYS A 175 -7.72 1.98 1.27
CA CYS A 175 -9.15 2.25 1.22
C CYS A 175 -9.67 2.91 2.50
N ILE A 176 -10.57 3.87 2.34
CA ILE A 176 -11.36 4.44 3.44
C ILE A 176 -12.23 3.31 4.00
N GLY A 177 -12.13 3.04 5.30
CA GLY A 177 -12.81 1.91 5.93
C GLY A 177 -12.21 0.54 5.56
N CYS A 178 -10.88 0.43 5.48
CA CYS A 178 -10.22 -0.85 5.25
C CYS A 178 -10.64 -1.91 6.29
N VAL A 179 -11.10 -3.08 5.85
CA VAL A 179 -11.55 -4.20 6.72
C VAL A 179 -10.44 -4.79 7.59
N LYS A 180 -9.18 -4.43 7.33
CA LYS A 180 -8.03 -4.80 8.17
C LYS A 180 -7.77 -3.81 9.31
N GLY A 181 -8.39 -2.65 9.29
CA GLY A 181 -8.28 -1.63 10.33
C GLY A 181 -8.76 -2.13 11.70
N GLY A 182 -8.20 -1.56 12.76
CA GLY A 182 -8.61 -1.81 14.14
C GLY A 182 -9.74 -0.89 14.60
N GLU A 183 -10.21 -1.08 15.83
CA GLU A 183 -11.31 -0.27 16.41
C GLU A 183 -11.01 1.23 16.41
N GLY A 184 -9.81 1.64 16.86
CA GLY A 184 -9.41 3.06 16.87
C GLY A 184 -9.37 3.68 15.48
N TYR A 185 -9.00 2.90 14.46
CA TYR A 185 -9.08 3.34 13.05
C TYR A 185 -10.54 3.55 12.63
N TYR A 186 -11.44 2.62 12.96
CA TYR A 186 -12.85 2.75 12.61
C TYR A 186 -13.56 3.89 13.38
N ARG A 187 -13.06 4.26 14.57
CA ARG A 187 -13.52 5.47 15.25
C ARG A 187 -13.13 6.73 14.49
N SER A 188 -11.88 6.83 14.01
CA SER A 188 -11.45 7.93 13.14
C SER A 188 -12.24 7.98 11.83
N ILE A 189 -12.44 6.82 11.17
CA ILE A 189 -13.24 6.73 9.93
C ILE A 189 -14.69 7.17 10.15
N ARG A 190 -15.30 6.84 11.30
CA ARG A 190 -16.67 7.27 11.63
C ARG A 190 -16.78 8.80 11.75
N GLU A 191 -15.72 9.46 12.21
CA GLU A 191 -15.66 10.91 12.36
C GLU A 191 -15.35 11.62 11.03
N ASP A 192 -14.31 11.16 10.32
CA ASP A 192 -13.77 11.83 9.12
C ASP A 192 -14.54 11.47 7.84
N PHE A 193 -15.07 10.26 7.77
CA PHE A 193 -15.68 9.66 6.58
C PHE A 193 -16.99 8.92 6.91
N PRO A 194 -18.00 9.63 7.48
CA PRO A 194 -19.21 9.01 8.01
C PRO A 194 -20.02 8.25 6.95
N GLU A 195 -20.01 8.70 5.70
CA GLU A 195 -20.73 8.04 4.60
C GLU A 195 -20.12 6.67 4.27
N GLN A 196 -18.80 6.61 4.15
CA GLN A 196 -18.06 5.36 3.89
C GLN A 196 -18.16 4.40 5.09
N PHE A 197 -18.16 4.94 6.32
CA PHE A 197 -18.42 4.17 7.53
C PHE A 197 -19.82 3.53 7.52
N GLU A 198 -20.85 4.31 7.19
CA GLU A 198 -22.23 3.86 7.12
C GLU A 198 -22.45 2.82 6.02
N GLU A 199 -21.81 2.98 4.85
CA GLU A 199 -21.91 1.98 3.78
C GLU A 199 -21.35 0.61 4.20
N LEU A 200 -20.25 0.60 4.95
CA LEU A 200 -19.71 -0.64 5.53
C LEU A 200 -20.62 -1.22 6.62
N CYS A 201 -21.30 -0.38 7.40
CA CYS A 201 -22.32 -0.85 8.35
C CYS A 201 -23.47 -1.55 7.62
N ARG A 202 -23.97 -0.97 6.53
CA ARG A 202 -25.03 -1.58 5.71
C ARG A 202 -24.59 -2.92 5.12
N VAL A 203 -23.35 -3.01 4.63
CA VAL A 203 -22.79 -4.29 4.16
C VAL A 203 -22.78 -5.32 5.29
N GLN A 204 -22.47 -4.94 6.53
CA GLN A 204 -22.54 -5.87 7.67
C GLN A 204 -23.98 -6.26 8.03
N ASP A 205 -24.94 -5.34 7.94
CA ASP A 205 -26.35 -5.64 8.16
C ASP A 205 -26.86 -6.66 7.13
N GLU A 206 -26.48 -6.48 5.86
CA GLU A 206 -26.82 -7.41 4.76
C GLU A 206 -26.16 -8.78 4.91
N LEU A 207 -24.95 -8.85 5.48
CA LEU A 207 -24.18 -10.10 5.63
C LEU A 207 -24.45 -10.84 6.94
N GLY A 208 -24.92 -10.12 7.95
CA GLY A 208 -25.10 -10.62 9.31
C GLY A 208 -23.80 -10.84 10.09
N PRO A 209 -23.88 -11.49 11.27
CA PRO A 209 -22.81 -11.52 12.28
C PRO A 209 -21.47 -12.12 11.84
N GLY A 210 -21.45 -12.92 10.76
CA GLY A 210 -20.22 -13.46 10.19
C GLY A 210 -19.27 -12.38 9.66
N SER A 211 -19.81 -11.22 9.27
CA SER A 211 -19.08 -10.08 8.69
C SER A 211 -18.42 -9.14 9.71
N TYR A 212 -18.74 -9.30 10.99
CA TYR A 212 -18.27 -8.43 12.06
C TYR A 212 -16.75 -8.54 12.22
N LEU A 213 -16.08 -7.39 12.14
CA LEU A 213 -14.61 -7.30 12.07
C LEU A 213 -13.94 -7.38 13.45
N HIS A 214 -14.65 -6.96 14.49
CA HIS A 214 -14.13 -6.80 15.85
C HIS A 214 -14.83 -7.73 16.83
N ARG A 215 -14.17 -7.96 17.96
CA ARG A 215 -14.65 -8.76 19.09
C ARG A 215 -14.41 -7.99 20.37
N ASP A 216 -15.36 -8.05 21.28
CA ASP A 216 -15.14 -7.55 22.64
C ASP A 216 -14.04 -8.38 23.31
N ARG A 217 -13.04 -7.71 23.89
CA ARG A 217 -11.85 -8.38 24.41
C ARG A 217 -12.10 -9.22 25.67
N LYS A 218 -13.21 -8.97 26.39
CA LYS A 218 -13.55 -9.68 27.64
C LYS A 218 -14.43 -10.90 27.36
N THR A 219 -15.44 -10.73 26.51
CA THR A 219 -16.46 -11.75 26.21
C THR A 219 -16.13 -12.55 24.95
N ASN A 220 -15.21 -12.06 24.11
CA ASN A 220 -14.85 -12.64 22.81
C ASN A 220 -16.00 -12.67 21.78
N ILE A 221 -17.09 -11.98 22.06
CA ILE A 221 -18.28 -11.88 21.20
C ILE A 221 -18.02 -10.83 20.12
N ARG A 222 -18.37 -11.14 18.86
CA ARG A 222 -18.29 -10.19 17.75
C ARG A 222 -19.41 -9.17 17.82
N PHE A 223 -19.12 -7.94 17.40
CA PHE A 223 -20.09 -6.85 17.27
C PHE A 223 -19.97 -6.15 15.92
N SER A 224 -21.08 -5.60 15.42
CA SER A 224 -21.13 -4.81 14.19
C SER A 224 -20.45 -3.45 14.36
N LEU A 225 -20.07 -2.81 13.27
CA LEU A 225 -19.55 -1.44 13.26
C LEU A 225 -20.55 -0.43 13.84
N ARG A 226 -21.86 -0.66 13.69
CA ARG A 226 -22.90 0.14 14.36
C ARG A 226 -22.77 0.11 15.87
N ASN A 227 -22.36 -1.03 16.41
CA ASN A 227 -22.15 -1.25 17.84
C ASN A 227 -20.69 -1.03 18.26
N LEU A 228 -19.88 -0.34 17.43
CA LEU A 228 -18.51 0.02 17.78
C LEU A 228 -18.52 0.91 19.04
N PRO A 229 -17.96 0.43 20.17
CA PRO A 229 -18.02 1.18 21.42
C PRO A 229 -17.25 2.50 21.32
N PRO A 230 -17.68 3.53 22.07
CA PRO A 230 -16.92 4.77 22.18
C PRO A 230 -15.51 4.49 22.72
N GLY A 231 -14.58 5.39 22.40
CA GLY A 231 -13.19 5.29 22.79
C GLY A 231 -12.34 6.21 21.93
N GLU A 232 -11.03 6.19 22.13
CA GLU A 232 -10.14 7.10 21.42
C GLU A 232 -10.06 6.75 19.93
N PRO A 233 -10.28 7.73 19.03
CA PRO A 233 -9.89 7.60 17.63
C PRO A 233 -8.36 7.54 17.52
N ARG A 234 -7.85 6.84 16.51
CA ARG A 234 -6.41 6.70 16.27
C ARG A 234 -6.03 7.49 15.03
N ARG A 235 -5.34 8.61 15.24
CA ARG A 235 -4.63 9.42 14.24
C ARG A 235 -3.23 9.71 14.79
N ASN A 236 -2.23 9.70 13.93
CA ASN A 236 -0.87 10.05 14.25
C ASN A 236 -0.58 11.45 13.69
N ASP A 237 -0.63 12.44 14.57
CA ASP A 237 -0.40 13.85 14.20
C ASP A 237 1.09 14.20 14.16
N ALA A 238 1.99 13.24 14.42
CA ALA A 238 3.42 13.48 14.38
C ALA A 238 3.89 13.77 12.95
N LEU A 239 4.69 14.81 12.80
CA LEU A 239 5.40 15.08 11.55
C LEU A 239 6.38 13.93 11.27
N PRO A 240 6.52 13.50 10.00
CA PRO A 240 7.50 12.49 9.64
C PRO A 240 8.91 12.89 10.04
N ALA A 241 9.63 11.97 10.68
CA ALA A 241 11.02 12.14 11.08
C ALA A 241 11.92 11.24 10.21
N CYS A 242 13.02 11.82 9.69
CA CYS A 242 14.03 11.09 8.94
C CYS A 242 15.11 10.56 9.90
N SER A 243 15.50 9.32 9.71
CA SER A 243 16.65 8.69 10.34
C SER A 243 17.92 8.89 9.50
N PHE A 244 19.06 8.51 10.06
CA PHE A 244 20.34 8.51 9.34
C PHE A 244 20.34 7.65 8.07
N PHE A 245 19.62 6.52 8.07
CA PHE A 245 19.51 5.64 6.90
C PHE A 245 18.78 6.30 5.73
N CYS A 246 17.87 7.20 6.06
CA CYS A 246 17.07 7.96 5.12
C CYS A 246 17.90 8.96 4.30
N GLU A 247 18.91 9.59 4.89
CA GLU A 247 19.86 10.46 4.15
C GLU A 247 20.79 9.65 3.24
N ILE A 248 21.27 8.48 3.69
CA ILE A 248 22.13 7.61 2.88
C ILE A 248 21.38 7.10 1.65
N ALA A 249 20.15 6.61 1.83
CA ALA A 249 19.36 6.08 0.73
C ALA A 249 18.99 7.15 -0.31
N GLU A 250 18.91 8.43 0.07
CA GLU A 250 18.71 9.53 -0.88
C GLU A 250 19.90 9.77 -1.80
N ALA A 251 21.12 9.58 -1.28
CA ALA A 251 22.33 9.76 -2.08
C ALA A 251 22.41 8.78 -3.26
N ASP A 252 21.73 7.63 -3.17
CA ASP A 252 21.71 6.62 -4.23
C ASP A 252 20.88 7.02 -5.46
N TYR A 253 20.00 8.02 -5.35
CA TYR A 253 19.13 8.45 -6.46
C TYR A 253 19.08 9.96 -6.70
N GLN A 254 19.74 10.77 -5.87
CA GLN A 254 19.94 12.17 -6.21
C GLN A 254 21.00 12.29 -7.33
N PRO A 255 20.81 13.19 -8.30
CA PRO A 255 21.84 13.49 -9.28
C PRO A 255 23.09 13.97 -8.54
N SER A 256 24.26 13.46 -8.93
CA SER A 256 25.51 13.90 -8.32
C SER A 256 25.74 15.38 -8.65
N ALA A 257 26.54 16.08 -7.84
CA ALA A 257 26.92 17.46 -8.14
C ALA A 257 27.60 17.62 -9.53
N ALA A 258 28.12 16.53 -10.11
CA ALA A 258 28.68 16.49 -11.45
C ALA A 258 27.61 16.47 -12.57
N ASP A 259 26.41 15.96 -12.29
CA ASP A 259 25.31 15.86 -13.26
C ASP A 259 24.56 17.18 -13.43
N ILE A 260 24.62 18.07 -12.43
CA ILE A 260 23.96 19.39 -12.44
C ILE A 260 24.80 20.45 -13.17
N THR A 261 26.11 20.24 -13.29
CA THR A 261 27.07 21.20 -13.89
C THR A 261 27.35 20.94 -15.37
N SER A 262 26.68 19.96 -15.98
CA SER A 262 26.83 19.59 -17.39
C SER A 262 25.61 19.91 -18.26
N GLY A 263 24.63 20.66 -17.72
CA GLY A 263 23.45 21.17 -18.43
C GLY A 263 23.61 22.61 -18.94
#